data_AF-A0A316U0D2-F1
#
_entry.id   AF-A0A316U0D2-F1
#
_cell.length_a   1.000
_cell.length_b   1.000
_cell.length_c   1.000
_cell.angle_alpha   90.00
_cell.angle_beta   90.00
_cell.angle_gamma   90.00
#
_symmetry.space_group_name_H-M   'P 1'
#
loop_
_entity.id
_entity.type
_entity.pdbx_description
1 polymer ?
#
loop_
_entity_poly.entity_id
_entity_poly.type
_entity_poly.pdbx_seq_one_letter_code
_entity_poly.pdbx_strand_id
1 'polypeptide(L)'
;MSANVGGIKVFSGGSHPELAQKIARRLGQPLGKATVTRNESGESIIRIAESVREHDVYIINTACCSPTPYGTSASPNTSLMELLIMIHACKTASARRITAVIPHFYYARQDKKDKSRAPITAKLMANMIENAGCDHVITMDLHASQIQGFFNVPVDNLYAEPAALQYIREMVDCSKAVIVSPDAGGAKRATSLADRLNVEFALFHKERKKANEVSRMVLVGNVQGKAAILVDDMADTCGTLALAAERLAECGAESILAIVTHGVLSPPALERIMSSKLEKLIVTNTIPQSGNRRKCPKIEEIDISHVLAETIRRSHYGESVSVLFNQIPYDTTQPYRHGQDTTSGMDENAPASPSGARQPAMSRSDITSPSASEAYFPPSSYNDPDPPARENYFEEDRREAASAGGSGAAGSGGAASGATRAPWEARAEWGQQGRGSGGGDPNETPRLRHADAPGQ
;
A
#
# COMPACT_ATOMS: atom_id res chain seq x y z
N MET A 1 7.11 13.60 35.28
CA MET A 1 6.62 14.77 34.51
C MET A 1 6.26 14.26 33.12
N SER A 2 4.99 13.99 32.86
CA SER A 2 4.55 13.63 31.50
C SER A 2 4.59 14.93 30.70
N ALA A 3 5.59 15.09 29.82
CA ALA A 3 5.55 16.17 28.85
C ALA A 3 4.20 16.08 28.13
N ASN A 4 3.51 17.20 27.95
CA ASN A 4 2.28 17.26 27.15
C ASN A 4 2.63 16.83 25.73
N VAL A 5 2.55 15.52 25.47
CA VAL A 5 2.69 14.94 24.15
C VAL A 5 1.46 15.43 23.39
N GLY A 6 1.62 16.39 22.48
CA GLY A 6 0.50 16.84 21.67
C GLY A 6 -0.18 15.65 21.00
N GLY A 7 -1.50 15.66 21.03
CA GLY A 7 -2.32 14.53 20.58
C GLY A 7 -2.23 14.29 19.08
N ILE A 8 -2.93 13.26 18.63
CA ILE A 8 -3.04 12.91 17.22
C ILE A 8 -3.88 13.98 16.49
N LYS A 9 -3.48 14.38 15.29
CA LYS A 9 -4.30 15.16 14.35
C LYS A 9 -4.30 14.48 12.99
N VAL A 10 -5.48 14.13 12.49
CA VAL A 10 -5.62 13.46 11.19
C VAL A 10 -6.23 14.42 10.17
N PHE A 11 -5.55 14.67 9.07
CA PHE A 11 -6.06 15.48 7.96
C PHE A 11 -6.21 14.62 6.70
N SER A 12 -7.09 15.06 5.80
CA SER A 12 -7.30 14.42 4.49
C SER A 12 -6.95 15.39 3.38
N GLY A 13 -6.25 14.90 2.36
CA GLY A 13 -6.22 15.54 1.04
C GLY A 13 -7.53 15.33 0.27
N GLY A 14 -7.57 15.75 -1.00
CA GLY A 14 -8.75 15.62 -1.85
C GLY A 14 -8.94 14.24 -2.49
N SER A 15 -7.96 13.34 -2.42
CA SER A 15 -8.01 12.06 -3.14
C SER A 15 -9.00 11.05 -2.58
N HIS A 16 -9.04 10.85 -1.26
CA HIS A 16 -9.87 9.82 -0.61
C HIS A 16 -10.42 10.23 0.77
N PRO A 17 -11.30 11.25 0.84
CA PRO A 17 -11.87 11.71 2.11
C PRO A 17 -12.69 10.65 2.86
N GLU A 18 -13.33 9.72 2.14
CA GLU A 18 -14.10 8.62 2.77
C GLU A 18 -13.22 7.71 3.63
N LEU A 19 -12.05 7.29 3.13
CA LEU A 19 -11.11 6.46 3.87
C LEU A 19 -10.55 7.22 5.08
N ALA A 20 -10.19 8.49 4.90
CA ALA A 20 -9.74 9.34 6.00
C ALA A 20 -10.80 9.45 7.12
N GLN A 21 -12.08 9.60 6.75
CA GLN A 21 -13.19 9.64 7.71
C GLN A 21 -13.42 8.30 8.41
N LYS A 22 -13.20 7.16 7.73
CA LYS A 22 -13.25 5.82 8.37
C LYS A 22 -12.11 5.68 9.38
N ILE A 23 -10.89 6.07 9.02
CA ILE A 23 -9.71 6.04 9.90
C ILE A 23 -9.92 6.93 11.13
N ALA A 24 -10.34 8.18 10.95
CA ALA A 24 -10.57 9.13 12.04
C ALA A 24 -11.63 8.61 13.03
N ARG A 25 -12.73 8.04 12.52
CA ARG A 25 -13.77 7.40 13.35
C ARG A 25 -13.22 6.26 14.20
N ARG A 26 -12.36 5.41 13.63
CA ARG A 26 -11.73 4.29 14.36
C ARG A 26 -10.74 4.76 15.42
N LEU A 27 -10.10 5.92 15.20
CA LEU A 27 -9.25 6.59 16.19
C LEU A 27 -10.06 7.37 17.24
N GLY A 28 -11.39 7.40 17.14
CA GLY A 28 -12.26 8.10 18.08
C GLY A 28 -12.18 9.63 18.02
N GLN A 29 -11.72 10.20 16.90
CA GLN A 29 -11.55 11.64 16.74
C GLN A 29 -12.10 12.15 15.40
N PRO A 30 -12.53 13.42 15.31
CA PRO A 30 -12.90 14.01 14.03
C PRO A 30 -11.67 14.24 13.15
N LEU A 31 -11.89 14.38 11.84
CA LEU A 31 -10.86 14.91 10.95
C LEU A 31 -10.54 16.36 11.33
N GLY A 32 -9.26 16.70 11.24
CA GLY A 32 -8.78 18.06 11.40
C GLY A 32 -9.36 18.99 10.35
N LYS A 33 -9.62 20.23 10.75
CA LYS A 33 -10.17 21.30 9.92
C LYS A 33 -9.09 21.79 8.96
N ALA A 34 -9.23 21.41 7.69
CA ALA A 34 -8.44 21.95 6.60
C ALA A 34 -9.34 22.33 5.43
N THR A 35 -8.96 23.41 4.74
CA THR A 35 -9.54 23.78 3.45
C THR A 35 -8.61 23.25 2.36
N VAL A 36 -9.14 22.41 1.47
CA VAL A 36 -8.43 21.91 0.28
C VAL A 36 -9.29 22.25 -0.93
N THR A 37 -8.95 23.33 -1.61
CA THR A 37 -9.68 23.84 -2.78
C THR A 37 -8.73 24.12 -3.93
N ARG A 38 -9.28 24.56 -5.07
CA ARG A 38 -8.50 24.96 -6.24
C ARG A 38 -9.01 26.28 -6.79
N ASN A 39 -8.10 27.08 -7.33
CA ASN A 39 -8.48 28.26 -8.11
C ASN A 39 -8.83 27.89 -9.55
N GLU A 40 -9.30 28.88 -10.30
CA GLU A 40 -9.66 28.72 -11.72
C GLU A 40 -8.46 28.33 -12.61
N SER A 41 -7.24 28.66 -12.18
CA SER A 41 -5.99 28.25 -12.84
C SER A 41 -5.57 26.81 -12.55
N GLY A 42 -6.26 26.12 -11.63
CA GLY A 42 -5.99 24.73 -11.25
C GLY A 42 -4.96 24.54 -10.13
N GLU A 43 -4.48 25.62 -9.52
CA GLU A 43 -3.55 25.57 -8.39
C GLU A 43 -4.27 25.14 -7.11
N SER A 44 -3.60 24.33 -6.29
CA SER A 44 -4.15 23.85 -5.03
C SER A 44 -4.00 24.91 -3.93
N ILE A 45 -5.13 25.34 -3.35
CA ILE A 45 -5.18 26.27 -2.23
C ILE A 45 -5.48 25.44 -0.98
N ILE A 46 -4.50 25.40 -0.08
CA ILE A 46 -4.58 24.62 1.16
C ILE A 46 -4.40 25.53 2.36
N ARG A 47 -5.27 25.38 3.35
CA ARG A 47 -5.18 26.07 4.63
C ARG A 47 -5.52 25.13 5.77
N ILE A 48 -4.58 24.91 6.68
CA ILE A 48 -4.82 24.25 7.95
C ILE A 48 -5.51 25.26 8.88
N ALA A 49 -6.75 24.98 9.28
CA ALA A 49 -7.62 25.94 9.97
C ALA A 49 -7.61 25.78 11.50
N GLU A 50 -6.78 24.89 12.02
CA GLU A 50 -6.57 24.69 13.46
C GLU A 50 -5.08 24.59 13.81
N SER A 51 -4.74 24.80 15.07
CA SER A 51 -3.36 24.69 15.52
C SER A 51 -2.89 23.24 15.45
N VAL A 52 -1.74 23.03 14.82
CA VAL A 52 -1.01 21.75 14.79
C VAL A 52 0.28 21.81 15.60
N ARG A 53 0.55 22.93 16.29
CA ARG A 53 1.77 23.14 17.06
C ARG A 53 1.96 22.03 18.10
N GLU A 54 3.14 21.42 18.12
CA GLU A 54 3.51 20.31 19.01
C GLU A 54 2.65 19.03 18.90
N HIS A 55 1.76 18.93 17.89
CA HIS A 55 0.93 17.73 17.66
C HIS A 55 1.61 16.72 16.74
N ASP A 56 1.16 15.47 16.82
CA ASP A 56 1.52 14.41 15.89
C ASP A 56 0.51 14.35 14.74
N VAL A 57 0.95 14.78 13.56
CA VAL A 57 0.08 15.02 12.42
C VAL A 57 0.16 13.87 11.43
N TYR A 58 -0.99 13.35 11.02
CA TYR A 58 -1.12 12.31 10.00
C TYR A 58 -1.92 12.87 8.82
N ILE A 59 -1.33 12.89 7.62
CA ILE A 59 -1.98 13.41 6.42
C ILE A 59 -2.27 12.23 5.49
N ILE A 60 -3.55 11.98 5.25
CA ILE A 60 -4.02 10.86 4.43
C ILE A 60 -4.26 11.36 3.00
N ASN A 61 -3.52 10.79 2.05
CA ASN A 61 -3.66 11.09 0.63
C ASN A 61 -3.17 9.91 -0.20
N THR A 62 -3.84 9.57 -1.30
CA THR A 62 -3.53 8.39 -2.12
C THR A 62 -3.30 8.75 -3.58
N ALA A 63 -2.45 7.97 -4.26
CA ALA A 63 -2.16 8.16 -5.68
C ALA A 63 -3.30 7.62 -6.55
N CYS A 64 -4.26 8.46 -6.90
CA CYS A 64 -5.35 8.05 -7.78
C CYS A 64 -5.89 9.20 -8.63
N CYS A 65 -6.62 8.84 -9.68
CA CYS A 65 -7.54 9.76 -10.31
C CYS A 65 -8.80 9.83 -9.45
N SER A 66 -9.07 10.98 -8.81
CA SER A 66 -10.24 11.13 -7.93
C SER A 66 -11.23 12.15 -8.51
N PRO A 67 -12.54 11.87 -8.50
CA PRO A 67 -13.52 12.87 -8.90
C PRO A 67 -13.49 14.06 -7.93
N THR A 68 -13.49 15.28 -8.45
CA THR A 68 -13.63 16.48 -7.61
C THR A 68 -15.08 16.98 -7.63
N PRO A 69 -15.51 17.75 -6.60
CA PRO A 69 -16.83 18.41 -6.60
C PRO A 69 -17.07 19.34 -7.79
N TYR A 70 -15.99 19.76 -8.47
CA TYR A 70 -16.01 20.69 -9.60
C TYR A 70 -16.14 19.99 -10.97
N GLY A 71 -16.38 18.66 -10.98
CA GLY A 71 -16.60 17.88 -12.21
C GLY A 71 -15.33 17.49 -12.99
N THR A 72 -14.18 18.08 -12.67
CA THR A 72 -12.88 17.69 -13.23
C THR A 72 -12.23 16.61 -12.35
N SER A 73 -11.67 15.56 -12.95
CA SER A 73 -10.94 14.55 -12.17
C SER A 73 -9.58 15.09 -11.74
N ALA A 74 -9.26 14.99 -10.46
CA ALA A 74 -7.93 15.24 -9.93
C ALA A 74 -6.98 14.15 -10.41
N SER A 75 -5.86 14.54 -11.03
CA SER A 75 -4.80 13.59 -11.36
C SER A 75 -4.01 13.17 -10.12
N PRO A 76 -3.26 12.06 -10.17
CA PRO A 76 -2.31 11.71 -9.13
C PRO A 76 -1.26 12.81 -8.87
N ASN A 77 -0.91 13.61 -9.88
CA ASN A 77 -0.01 14.75 -9.70
C ASN A 77 -0.63 15.83 -8.82
N THR A 78 -1.93 16.06 -8.98
CA THR A 78 -2.63 17.06 -8.19
C THR A 78 -2.75 16.61 -6.74
N SER A 79 -3.10 15.33 -6.50
CA SER A 79 -3.13 14.82 -5.12
C SER A 79 -1.73 14.79 -4.49
N LEU A 80 -0.67 14.51 -5.26
CA LEU A 80 0.70 14.65 -4.76
C LEU A 80 0.99 16.10 -4.34
N MET A 81 0.70 17.09 -5.18
CA MET A 81 0.93 18.50 -4.83
C MET A 81 0.13 18.91 -3.59
N GLU A 82 -1.12 18.45 -3.47
CA GLU A 82 -1.92 18.66 -2.27
C GLU A 82 -1.23 18.09 -1.02
N LEU A 83 -0.72 16.86 -1.08
CA LEU A 83 0.02 16.24 0.02
C LEU A 83 1.25 17.07 0.42
N LEU A 84 2.07 17.46 -0.56
CA LEU A 84 3.31 18.22 -0.32
C LEU A 84 3.02 19.58 0.33
N ILE A 85 2.00 20.29 -0.17
CA ILE A 85 1.61 21.59 0.40
C ILE A 85 1.04 21.42 1.81
N MET A 86 0.25 20.38 2.08
CA MET A 86 -0.24 20.08 3.44
C MET A 86 0.90 19.76 4.41
N ILE A 87 1.86 18.93 4.01
CA ILE A 87 3.06 18.62 4.81
C ILE A 87 3.81 19.92 5.14
N HIS A 88 4.09 20.73 4.12
CA HIS A 88 4.82 21.99 4.30
C HIS A 88 4.07 22.99 5.20
N ALA A 89 2.74 23.09 5.06
CA ALA A 89 1.90 23.91 5.92
C ALA A 89 1.95 23.46 7.39
N CYS A 90 1.92 22.15 7.65
CA CYS A 90 2.04 21.61 9.00
C CYS A 90 3.46 21.83 9.58
N LYS A 91 4.51 21.68 8.76
CA LYS A 91 5.89 21.89 9.19
C LYS A 91 6.14 23.34 9.60
N THR A 92 5.72 24.29 8.77
CA THR A 92 5.83 25.72 9.07
C THR A 92 4.95 26.16 10.23
N ALA A 93 3.82 25.47 10.48
CA ALA A 93 2.97 25.65 11.65
C ALA A 93 3.50 24.96 12.93
N SER A 94 4.75 24.48 12.93
CA SER A 94 5.43 23.86 14.08
C SER A 94 4.79 22.55 14.58
N ALA A 95 4.28 21.72 13.67
CA ALA A 95 3.92 20.34 14.02
C ALA A 95 5.16 19.60 14.58
N ARG A 96 4.95 18.75 15.60
CA ARG A 96 6.05 18.00 16.23
C ARG A 96 6.59 16.93 15.31
N ARG A 97 5.68 16.18 14.69
CA ARG A 97 5.96 15.09 13.76
C ARG A 97 4.88 15.06 12.69
N ILE A 98 5.28 14.82 11.45
CA ILE A 98 4.39 14.75 10.30
C ILE A 98 4.57 13.39 9.63
N THR A 99 3.49 12.61 9.62
CA THR A 99 3.42 11.31 8.98
C THR A 99 2.56 11.38 7.72
N ALA A 100 3.13 11.05 6.57
CA ALA A 100 2.36 10.90 5.33
C ALA A 100 1.78 9.48 5.27
N VAL A 101 0.45 9.38 5.29
CA VAL A 101 -0.27 8.12 5.14
C VAL A 101 -0.72 8.01 3.69
N ILE A 102 -0.03 7.16 2.93
CA ILE A 102 -0.16 7.01 1.47
C ILE A 102 -0.56 5.58 1.11
N PRO A 103 -1.87 5.23 1.16
CA PRO A 103 -2.33 3.87 0.96
C PRO A 103 -1.92 3.27 -0.39
N HIS A 104 -1.97 4.03 -1.50
CA HIS A 104 -1.37 3.64 -2.78
C HIS A 104 -0.29 4.66 -3.15
N PHE A 105 0.95 4.20 -3.27
CA PHE A 105 2.13 5.06 -3.41
C PHE A 105 2.27 5.66 -4.83
N TYR A 106 2.69 6.92 -4.88
CA TYR A 106 2.85 7.67 -6.13
C TYR A 106 3.93 7.08 -7.02
N TYR A 107 3.59 6.81 -8.29
CA TYR A 107 4.54 6.34 -9.31
C TYR A 107 5.30 5.05 -8.94
N ALA A 108 4.72 4.19 -8.09
CA ALA A 108 5.41 3.00 -7.57
C ALA A 108 5.94 2.03 -8.64
N ARG A 109 5.31 1.97 -9.82
CA ARG A 109 5.78 1.17 -10.98
C ARG A 109 7.04 1.71 -11.68
N GLN A 110 7.48 2.92 -11.33
CA GLN A 110 8.66 3.59 -11.92
C GLN A 110 9.80 3.63 -10.90
N ASP A 111 10.14 2.46 -10.35
CA ASP A 111 11.10 2.22 -9.26
C ASP A 111 12.52 1.89 -9.75
N LYS A 112 12.68 1.57 -11.04
CA LYS A 112 13.99 1.23 -11.63
C LYS A 112 14.13 1.73 -13.06
N LYS A 113 15.38 1.74 -13.55
CA LYS A 113 15.69 2.02 -14.95
C LYS A 113 15.51 0.76 -15.80
N ASP A 114 14.32 0.57 -16.36
CA ASP A 114 14.07 -0.55 -17.29
C ASP A 114 14.77 -0.39 -18.64
N LYS A 115 15.11 0.85 -19.02
CA LYS A 115 15.84 1.19 -20.24
C LYS A 115 16.80 2.35 -19.98
N SER A 116 17.78 2.51 -20.85
CA SER A 116 18.69 3.67 -20.80
C SER A 116 17.91 4.99 -20.85
N ARG A 117 18.32 5.96 -20.01
CA ARG A 117 17.70 7.30 -19.85
C ARG A 117 16.26 7.35 -19.32
N ALA A 118 15.74 6.27 -18.74
CA ALA A 118 14.49 6.33 -17.97
C ALA A 118 14.72 7.00 -16.59
N PRO A 119 13.75 7.75 -16.06
CA PRO A 119 13.79 8.25 -14.67
C PRO A 119 13.48 7.14 -13.67
N ILE A 120 13.84 7.35 -12.41
CA ILE A 120 13.33 6.59 -11.26
C ILE A 120 12.36 7.51 -10.53
N THR A 121 11.14 7.60 -11.06
CA THR A 121 10.15 8.59 -10.60
C THR A 121 9.71 8.31 -9.17
N ALA A 122 9.61 7.04 -8.73
CA ALA A 122 9.29 6.71 -7.35
C ALA A 122 10.32 7.30 -6.36
N LYS A 123 11.62 7.32 -6.71
CA LYS A 123 12.66 7.98 -5.91
C LYS A 123 12.52 9.51 -5.92
N LEU A 124 12.13 10.10 -7.05
CA LEU A 124 11.81 11.53 -7.10
C LEU A 124 10.63 11.86 -6.17
N MET A 125 9.57 11.06 -6.15
CA MET A 125 8.42 11.25 -5.26
C MET A 125 8.85 11.15 -3.80
N ALA A 126 9.66 10.15 -3.45
CA ALA A 126 10.20 9.99 -2.10
C ALA A 126 10.98 11.23 -1.65
N ASN A 127 11.90 11.72 -2.50
CA ASN A 127 12.67 12.93 -2.22
C ASN A 127 11.76 14.16 -2.06
N MET A 128 10.71 14.31 -2.87
CA MET A 128 9.79 15.45 -2.75
C MET A 128 9.00 15.40 -1.44
N ILE A 129 8.50 14.23 -1.04
CA ILE A 129 7.75 14.02 0.21
C ILE A 129 8.66 14.29 1.42
N GLU A 130 9.88 13.75 1.42
CA GLU A 130 10.87 13.97 2.48
C GLU A 130 11.25 15.46 2.58
N ASN A 131 11.60 16.08 1.45
CA ASN A 131 12.01 17.50 1.41
C ASN A 131 10.88 18.47 1.74
N ALA A 132 9.61 18.09 1.59
CA ALA A 132 8.49 18.90 2.05
C ALA A 132 8.43 19.02 3.60
N GLY A 133 9.11 18.11 4.31
CA GLY A 133 9.20 18.08 5.78
C GLY A 133 8.50 16.89 6.41
N CYS A 134 8.30 15.79 5.67
CA CYS A 134 7.75 14.55 6.20
C CYS A 134 8.77 13.83 7.09
N ASP A 135 8.34 13.36 8.27
CA ASP A 135 9.21 12.69 9.24
C ASP A 135 9.00 11.15 9.26
N HIS A 136 7.88 10.66 8.71
CA HIS A 136 7.52 9.23 8.66
C HIS A 136 6.53 8.96 7.50
N VAL A 137 6.64 7.82 6.82
CA VAL A 137 5.67 7.39 5.80
C VAL A 137 4.99 6.08 6.23
N ILE A 138 3.66 6.04 6.15
CA ILE A 138 2.87 4.81 6.26
C ILE A 138 2.26 4.53 4.89
N THR A 139 2.46 3.34 4.33
CA THR A 139 1.94 2.95 3.01
C THR A 139 1.47 1.50 3.04
N MET A 140 0.90 1.00 1.94
CA MET A 140 0.41 -0.38 1.86
C MET A 140 0.82 -1.00 0.52
N ASP A 141 1.30 -2.24 0.57
CA ASP A 141 1.72 -3.07 -0.57
C ASP A 141 2.48 -2.32 -1.67
N LEU A 142 3.61 -1.71 -1.30
CA LEU A 142 4.52 -1.11 -2.28
C LEU A 142 4.82 -2.09 -3.43
N HIS A 143 4.72 -1.58 -4.67
CA HIS A 143 4.98 -2.37 -5.89
C HIS A 143 6.32 -3.11 -5.84
N ALA A 144 7.34 -2.44 -5.28
CA ALA A 144 8.63 -3.02 -4.96
C ALA A 144 9.01 -2.65 -3.52
N SER A 145 9.37 -3.64 -2.70
CA SER A 145 9.74 -3.42 -1.31
C SER A 145 10.98 -2.52 -1.14
N GLN A 146 11.84 -2.44 -2.17
CA GLN A 146 13.02 -1.58 -2.23
C GLN A 146 12.69 -0.09 -2.21
N ILE A 147 11.44 0.31 -2.52
CA ILE A 147 11.00 1.71 -2.43
C ILE A 147 11.16 2.24 -1.00
N GLN A 148 11.09 1.39 0.04
CA GLN A 148 11.41 1.80 1.41
C GLN A 148 12.82 2.41 1.53
N GLY A 149 13.80 1.87 0.81
CA GLY A 149 15.17 2.40 0.76
C GLY A 149 15.32 3.69 -0.06
N PHE A 150 14.23 4.22 -0.64
CA PHE A 150 14.24 5.53 -1.27
C PHE A 150 14.05 6.67 -0.27
N PHE A 151 13.62 6.37 0.96
CA PHE A 151 13.47 7.32 2.04
C PHE A 151 14.63 7.21 3.02
N ASN A 152 15.03 8.32 3.62
CA ASN A 152 15.90 8.32 4.80
C ASN A 152 15.10 8.36 6.11
N VAL A 153 13.82 8.75 6.02
CA VAL A 153 12.86 8.64 7.11
C VAL A 153 12.30 7.21 7.22
N PRO A 154 11.81 6.79 8.40
CA PRO A 154 11.15 5.50 8.53
C PRO A 154 10.00 5.34 7.53
N VAL A 155 9.76 4.10 7.09
CA VAL A 155 8.64 3.74 6.22
C VAL A 155 7.99 2.47 6.76
N ASP A 156 6.75 2.57 7.20
CA ASP A 156 5.91 1.43 7.53
C ASP A 156 5.17 0.98 6.26
N ASN A 157 5.69 -0.05 5.58
CA ASN A 157 5.00 -0.70 4.47
C ASN A 157 4.09 -1.83 4.98
N LEU A 158 2.80 -1.53 5.08
CA LEU A 158 1.76 -2.47 5.50
C LEU A 158 1.41 -3.46 4.38
N TYR A 159 0.76 -4.56 4.73
CA TYR A 159 0.35 -5.60 3.78
C TYR A 159 -1.16 -5.83 3.87
N ALA A 160 -1.83 -5.91 2.73
CA ALA A 160 -3.23 -6.36 2.68
C ALA A 160 -3.36 -7.89 2.74
N GLU A 161 -2.23 -8.62 2.69
CA GLU A 161 -2.18 -10.08 2.70
C GLU A 161 -3.01 -10.72 3.84
N PRO A 162 -2.96 -10.25 5.11
CA PRO A 162 -3.83 -10.81 6.15
C PRO A 162 -5.32 -10.65 5.83
N ALA A 163 -5.74 -9.50 5.31
CA ALA A 163 -7.13 -9.24 4.96
C ALA A 163 -7.58 -10.06 3.73
N ALA A 164 -6.69 -10.26 2.76
CA ALA A 164 -6.93 -11.16 1.64
C ALA A 164 -7.05 -12.63 2.09
N LEU A 165 -6.17 -13.06 3.01
CA LEU A 165 -6.21 -14.39 3.61
C LEU A 165 -7.54 -14.65 4.33
N GLN A 166 -8.01 -13.67 5.11
CA GLN A 166 -9.31 -13.73 5.76
C GLN A 166 -10.44 -13.87 4.74
N TYR A 167 -10.46 -13.00 3.72
CA TYR A 167 -11.48 -13.06 2.67
C TYR A 167 -11.54 -14.45 2.01
N ILE A 168 -10.38 -15.01 1.63
CA ILE A 168 -10.33 -16.32 0.96
C ILE A 168 -10.89 -17.41 1.87
N ARG A 169 -10.51 -17.44 3.15
CA ARG A 169 -10.98 -18.44 4.11
C ARG A 169 -12.48 -18.41 4.35
N GLU A 170 -13.10 -17.25 4.22
CA GLU A 170 -14.53 -17.06 4.45
C GLU A 170 -15.37 -17.27 3.20
N MET A 171 -14.81 -16.98 2.03
CA MET A 171 -15.59 -16.89 0.78
C MET A 171 -15.28 -18.02 -0.21
N VAL A 172 -14.21 -18.79 0.01
CA VAL A 172 -13.74 -19.83 -0.92
C VAL A 172 -13.46 -21.14 -0.18
N ASP A 173 -13.82 -22.27 -0.79
CA ASP A 173 -13.39 -23.59 -0.33
C ASP A 173 -11.90 -23.80 -0.61
N CYS A 174 -11.07 -23.55 0.41
CA CYS A 174 -9.61 -23.68 0.33
C CYS A 174 -9.15 -25.09 -0.09
N SER A 175 -9.93 -26.15 0.17
CA SER A 175 -9.54 -27.52 -0.19
C SER A 175 -9.45 -27.75 -1.70
N LYS A 176 -10.10 -26.88 -2.48
CA LYS A 176 -10.11 -26.89 -3.95
C LYS A 176 -9.60 -25.57 -4.53
N ALA A 177 -8.82 -24.80 -3.77
CA ALA A 177 -8.28 -23.54 -4.24
C ALA A 177 -6.86 -23.69 -4.80
N VAL A 178 -6.49 -22.78 -5.70
CA VAL A 178 -5.12 -22.60 -6.20
C VAL A 178 -4.84 -21.11 -6.31
N ILE A 179 -3.73 -20.65 -5.72
CA ILE A 179 -3.30 -19.26 -5.84
C ILE A 179 -2.49 -19.11 -7.12
N VAL A 180 -2.88 -18.14 -7.95
CA VAL A 180 -2.27 -17.92 -9.27
C VAL A 180 -1.63 -16.55 -9.31
N SER A 181 -0.36 -16.48 -9.72
CA SER A 181 0.26 -15.20 -10.04
C SER A 181 0.13 -14.89 -11.54
N PRO A 182 -0.35 -13.68 -11.92
CA PRO A 182 -0.56 -13.31 -13.32
C PRO A 182 0.74 -13.08 -14.10
N ASP A 183 1.87 -12.90 -13.42
CA ASP A 183 3.20 -12.79 -14.01
C ASP A 183 4.32 -13.21 -13.06
N ALA A 184 5.54 -13.34 -13.57
CA ALA A 184 6.71 -13.74 -12.80
C ALA A 184 7.09 -12.78 -11.65
N GLY A 185 6.71 -11.50 -11.72
CA GLY A 185 7.02 -10.51 -10.69
C GLY A 185 6.22 -10.74 -9.41
N GLY A 186 4.97 -11.19 -9.56
CA GLY A 186 4.06 -11.48 -8.43
C GLY A 186 4.27 -12.84 -7.76
N ALA A 187 5.22 -13.67 -8.22
CA ALA A 187 5.38 -15.04 -7.75
C ALA A 187 5.57 -15.14 -6.23
N LYS A 188 6.46 -14.30 -5.64
CA LYS A 188 6.71 -14.30 -4.19
C LYS A 188 5.45 -14.01 -3.37
N ARG A 189 4.62 -13.06 -3.83
CA ARG A 189 3.36 -12.68 -3.17
C ARG A 189 2.37 -13.83 -3.17
N ALA A 190 2.22 -14.46 -4.34
CA ALA A 190 1.30 -15.57 -4.52
C ALA A 190 1.74 -16.83 -3.75
N THR A 191 3.04 -17.16 -3.74
CA THR A 191 3.57 -18.27 -2.93
C THR A 191 3.39 -18.02 -1.43
N SER A 192 3.67 -16.81 -0.93
CA SER A 192 3.44 -16.46 0.49
C SER A 192 1.99 -16.73 0.92
N LEU A 193 1.03 -16.32 0.10
CA LEU A 193 -0.38 -16.54 0.39
C LEU A 193 -0.78 -18.02 0.27
N ALA A 194 -0.26 -18.73 -0.73
CA ALA A 194 -0.50 -20.17 -0.92
C ALA A 194 -0.01 -20.98 0.28
N ASP A 195 1.20 -20.71 0.77
CA ASP A 195 1.80 -21.38 1.92
C ASP A 195 0.97 -21.16 3.20
N ARG A 196 0.48 -19.93 3.43
CA ARG A 196 -0.37 -19.60 4.60
C ARG A 196 -1.78 -20.19 4.53
N LEU A 197 -2.27 -20.48 3.34
CA LEU A 197 -3.53 -21.18 3.11
C LEU A 197 -3.36 -22.70 3.05
N ASN A 198 -2.11 -23.18 2.95
CA ASN A 198 -1.78 -24.57 2.67
C ASN A 198 -2.47 -25.08 1.39
N VAL A 199 -2.38 -24.30 0.31
CA VAL A 199 -2.96 -24.61 -1.02
C VAL A 199 -1.89 -24.60 -2.11
N GLU A 200 -2.22 -25.13 -3.28
CA GLU A 200 -1.30 -25.12 -4.42
C GLU A 200 -1.11 -23.72 -5.00
N PHE A 201 0.03 -23.54 -5.69
CA PHE A 201 0.40 -22.32 -6.40
C PHE A 201 0.57 -22.60 -7.90
N ALA A 202 0.14 -21.65 -8.73
CA ALA A 202 0.40 -21.62 -10.16
C ALA A 202 0.88 -20.24 -10.63
N LEU A 203 1.57 -20.20 -11.76
CA LEU A 203 2.21 -19.00 -12.29
C LEU A 203 2.00 -18.88 -13.79
N PHE A 204 1.63 -17.68 -14.25
CA PHE A 204 1.73 -17.35 -15.66
C PHE A 204 3.13 -16.87 -16.02
N HIS A 205 3.75 -17.53 -16.98
CA HIS A 205 4.95 -17.06 -17.65
C HIS A 205 4.56 -16.43 -18.99
N LYS A 206 4.92 -15.15 -19.18
CA LYS A 206 4.66 -14.44 -20.43
C LYS A 206 5.86 -14.60 -21.37
N GLU A 207 5.69 -15.40 -22.41
CA GLU A 207 6.65 -15.47 -23.50
C GLU A 207 6.54 -14.21 -24.36
N ARG A 208 7.59 -13.37 -24.34
CA ARG A 208 7.70 -12.23 -25.25
C ARG A 208 8.30 -12.71 -26.57
N LYS A 209 7.45 -12.92 -27.59
CA LYS A 209 7.92 -13.06 -28.97
C LYS A 209 8.14 -11.68 -29.62
N LYS A 210 8.90 -11.67 -30.73
CA LYS A 210 9.35 -10.47 -31.46
C LYS A 210 8.20 -9.53 -31.83
N ALA A 211 8.54 -8.29 -32.19
CA ALA A 211 7.59 -7.29 -32.67
C ALA A 211 6.65 -7.89 -33.75
N ASN A 212 5.34 -7.74 -33.54
CA ASN A 212 4.21 -8.21 -34.36
C ASN A 212 3.58 -9.58 -34.05
N GLU A 213 3.99 -10.29 -32.98
CA GLU A 213 3.25 -11.47 -32.50
C GLU A 213 2.53 -11.23 -31.16
N VAL A 214 1.32 -11.78 -31.01
CA VAL A 214 0.57 -11.75 -29.74
C VAL A 214 1.35 -12.57 -28.71
N SER A 215 1.73 -11.93 -27.59
CA SER A 215 2.45 -12.61 -26.51
C SER A 215 1.65 -13.80 -25.97
N ARG A 216 2.29 -14.97 -25.87
CA ARG A 216 1.68 -16.19 -25.31
C ARG A 216 1.86 -16.20 -23.79
N MET A 217 0.79 -16.49 -23.06
CA MET A 217 0.85 -16.81 -21.63
C MET A 217 0.87 -18.32 -21.46
N VAL A 218 1.87 -18.83 -20.76
CA VAL A 218 2.01 -20.26 -20.41
C VAL A 218 1.73 -20.40 -18.92
N LEU A 219 0.79 -21.27 -18.57
CA LEU A 219 0.49 -21.60 -17.17
C LEU A 219 1.44 -22.69 -16.68
N VAL A 220 2.05 -22.46 -15.53
CA VAL A 220 2.85 -23.44 -14.79
C VAL A 220 2.11 -23.75 -13.49
N GLY A 221 1.70 -25.02 -13.29
CA GLY A 221 0.87 -25.45 -12.16
C GLY A 221 -0.47 -26.05 -12.62
N ASN A 222 -1.16 -26.76 -11.73
CA ASN A 222 -2.45 -27.40 -12.03
C ASN A 222 -3.62 -26.59 -11.47
N VAL A 223 -4.56 -26.24 -12.34
CA VAL A 223 -5.78 -25.48 -11.98
C VAL A 223 -7.07 -26.22 -12.31
N GLN A 224 -6.99 -27.43 -12.87
CA GLN A 224 -8.15 -28.18 -13.34
C GLN A 224 -9.09 -28.55 -12.19
N GLY A 225 -10.35 -28.14 -12.30
CA GLY A 225 -11.39 -28.41 -11.30
C GLY A 225 -11.18 -27.69 -9.97
N LYS A 226 -10.46 -26.57 -9.98
CA LYS A 226 -10.14 -25.76 -8.80
C LYS A 226 -10.64 -24.33 -8.93
N ALA A 227 -10.89 -23.68 -7.79
CA ALA A 227 -11.06 -22.23 -7.70
C ALA A 227 -9.69 -21.54 -7.88
N ALA A 228 -9.48 -20.89 -9.01
CA ALA A 228 -8.25 -20.19 -9.32
C ALA A 228 -8.32 -18.73 -8.85
N ILE A 229 -7.44 -18.36 -7.91
CA ILE A 229 -7.41 -17.03 -7.29
C ILE A 229 -6.18 -16.28 -7.81
N LEU A 230 -6.39 -15.37 -8.75
CA LEU A 230 -5.36 -14.46 -9.24
C LEU A 230 -4.99 -13.45 -8.15
N VAL A 231 -3.70 -13.30 -7.84
CA VAL A 231 -3.23 -12.35 -6.83
C VAL A 231 -2.20 -11.40 -7.41
N ASP A 232 -2.46 -10.09 -7.30
CA ASP A 232 -1.55 -9.03 -7.75
C ASP A 232 -1.54 -7.83 -6.79
N ASP A 233 -0.54 -6.94 -6.85
CA ASP A 233 -0.54 -5.73 -6.00
C ASP A 233 -1.52 -4.70 -6.53
N MET A 234 -1.65 -4.59 -7.85
CA MET A 234 -2.51 -3.56 -8.43
C MET A 234 -3.05 -3.93 -9.80
N ALA A 235 -4.31 -3.53 -10.05
CA ALA A 235 -4.94 -3.67 -11.36
C ALA A 235 -5.22 -2.29 -11.96
N ASP A 236 -4.71 -2.04 -13.17
CA ASP A 236 -4.89 -0.77 -13.88
C ASP A 236 -5.89 -0.90 -15.02
N THR A 237 -5.47 -1.27 -16.23
CA THR A 237 -6.42 -1.47 -17.35
C THR A 237 -7.03 -2.87 -17.42
N CYS A 238 -6.69 -3.75 -16.46
CA CYS A 238 -7.14 -5.15 -16.34
C CYS A 238 -6.91 -6.06 -17.57
N GLY A 239 -6.08 -5.67 -18.54
CA GLY A 239 -5.79 -6.51 -19.71
C GLY A 239 -5.12 -7.84 -19.35
N THR A 240 -4.13 -7.80 -18.45
CA THR A 240 -3.43 -9.00 -17.95
C THR A 240 -4.38 -9.92 -17.20
N LEU A 241 -5.19 -9.38 -16.28
CA LEU A 241 -6.14 -10.17 -15.48
C LEU A 241 -7.23 -10.81 -16.35
N ALA A 242 -7.80 -10.07 -17.31
CA ALA A 242 -8.80 -10.62 -18.22
C ALA A 242 -8.22 -11.77 -19.06
N LEU A 243 -7.02 -11.59 -19.63
CA LEU A 243 -6.35 -12.64 -20.39
C LEU A 243 -6.01 -13.86 -19.52
N ALA A 244 -5.51 -13.64 -18.31
CA ALA A 244 -5.22 -14.71 -17.37
C ALA A 244 -6.50 -15.50 -17.02
N ALA A 245 -7.63 -14.82 -16.82
CA ALA A 245 -8.91 -15.47 -16.57
C ALA A 245 -9.38 -16.32 -17.75
N GLU A 246 -9.29 -15.84 -18.99
CA GLU A 246 -9.61 -16.66 -20.17
C GLU A 246 -8.73 -17.93 -20.22
N ARG A 247 -7.42 -17.80 -19.96
CA ARG A 247 -6.50 -18.94 -19.97
C ARG A 247 -6.77 -19.92 -18.83
N LEU A 248 -7.13 -19.44 -17.64
CA LEU A 248 -7.51 -20.31 -16.53
C LEU A 248 -8.77 -21.12 -16.85
N ALA A 249 -9.75 -20.50 -17.53
CA ALA A 249 -10.94 -21.19 -17.98
C ALA A 249 -10.63 -22.27 -19.03
N GLU A 250 -9.75 -21.97 -20.00
CA GLU A 250 -9.26 -22.95 -20.98
C GLU A 250 -8.50 -24.12 -20.33
N CYS A 251 -7.79 -23.86 -19.23
CA CYS A 251 -7.10 -24.87 -18.41
C CYS A 251 -8.03 -25.58 -17.41
N GLY A 252 -9.34 -25.33 -17.47
CA GLY A 252 -10.35 -26.05 -16.72
C GLY A 252 -10.52 -25.63 -15.26
N ALA A 253 -10.17 -24.40 -14.89
CA ALA A 253 -10.52 -23.82 -13.60
C ALA A 253 -12.06 -23.80 -13.41
N GLU A 254 -12.53 -24.15 -12.22
CA GLU A 254 -13.96 -24.21 -11.88
C GLU A 254 -14.56 -22.81 -11.68
N SER A 255 -13.83 -21.96 -10.95
CA SER A 255 -14.15 -20.55 -10.74
C SER A 255 -12.88 -19.72 -10.76
N ILE A 256 -13.00 -18.44 -11.11
CA ILE A 256 -11.85 -17.54 -11.25
C ILE A 256 -12.12 -16.24 -10.52
N LEU A 257 -11.34 -15.99 -9.47
CA LEU A 257 -11.36 -14.77 -8.70
C LEU A 257 -10.05 -14.01 -8.92
N ALA A 258 -10.09 -12.70 -8.74
CA ALA A 258 -8.88 -11.89 -8.66
C ALA A 258 -8.90 -11.05 -7.38
N ILE A 259 -7.81 -11.06 -6.63
CA ILE A 259 -7.61 -10.20 -5.47
C ILE A 259 -6.42 -9.29 -5.77
N VAL A 260 -6.65 -7.97 -5.73
CA VAL A 260 -5.58 -6.98 -5.86
C VAL A 260 -5.64 -5.95 -4.76
N THR A 261 -4.49 -5.51 -4.25
CA THR A 261 -4.50 -4.47 -3.21
C THR A 261 -5.04 -3.17 -3.80
N HIS A 262 -4.43 -2.66 -4.86
CA HIS A 262 -4.77 -1.35 -5.44
C HIS A 262 -5.56 -1.49 -6.73
N GLY A 263 -6.87 -1.29 -6.66
CA GLY A 263 -7.74 -1.18 -7.84
C GLY A 263 -7.64 0.20 -8.50
N VAL A 264 -6.63 0.43 -9.35
CA VAL A 264 -6.53 1.68 -10.14
C VAL A 264 -7.64 1.77 -11.18
N LEU A 265 -7.96 0.65 -11.84
CA LEU A 265 -9.13 0.45 -12.71
C LEU A 265 -9.37 1.56 -13.75
N SER A 266 -8.32 2.03 -14.40
CA SER A 266 -8.45 3.03 -15.47
C SER A 266 -9.09 2.43 -16.72
N PRO A 267 -9.81 3.23 -17.54
CA PRO A 267 -10.43 2.72 -18.76
C PRO A 267 -9.45 1.96 -19.66
N PRO A 268 -9.83 0.82 -20.28
CA PRO A 268 -11.16 0.21 -20.29
C PRO A 268 -11.35 -0.92 -19.24
N ALA A 269 -10.79 -0.78 -18.02
CA ALA A 269 -10.79 -1.85 -17.02
C ALA A 269 -12.16 -2.45 -16.72
N LEU A 270 -13.17 -1.62 -16.45
CA LEU A 270 -14.51 -2.10 -16.08
C LEU A 270 -15.15 -2.94 -17.19
N GLU A 271 -15.03 -2.49 -18.45
CA GLU A 271 -15.52 -3.22 -19.62
C GLU A 271 -14.85 -4.59 -19.74
N ARG A 272 -13.53 -4.66 -19.55
CA ARG A 272 -12.76 -5.90 -19.58
C ARG A 272 -13.15 -6.85 -18.45
N ILE A 273 -13.35 -6.34 -17.24
CA ILE A 273 -13.78 -7.17 -16.09
C ILE A 273 -15.17 -7.75 -16.37
N MET A 274 -16.11 -6.93 -16.84
CA MET A 274 -17.48 -7.37 -17.13
C MET A 274 -17.52 -8.44 -18.21
N SER A 275 -16.73 -8.31 -19.29
CA SER A 275 -16.71 -9.25 -20.40
C SER A 275 -15.83 -10.49 -20.17
N SER A 276 -14.92 -10.47 -19.20
CA SER A 276 -14.02 -11.59 -18.89
C SER A 276 -14.69 -12.74 -18.12
N LYS A 277 -13.98 -13.87 -18.04
CA LYS A 277 -14.29 -15.02 -17.16
C LYS A 277 -14.08 -14.80 -15.67
N LEU A 278 -13.68 -13.62 -15.22
CA LEU A 278 -13.64 -13.32 -13.79
C LEU A 278 -15.06 -13.38 -13.19
N GLU A 279 -15.21 -14.12 -12.11
CA GLU A 279 -16.42 -14.13 -11.30
C GLU A 279 -16.47 -12.88 -10.42
N LYS A 280 -15.37 -12.63 -9.70
CA LYS A 280 -15.20 -11.47 -8.82
C LYS A 280 -13.81 -10.86 -8.96
N LEU A 281 -13.76 -9.53 -8.86
CA LEU A 281 -12.54 -8.76 -8.63
C LEU A 281 -12.63 -8.10 -7.25
N ILE A 282 -11.84 -8.60 -6.33
CA ILE A 282 -11.72 -8.11 -4.97
C ILE A 282 -10.59 -7.09 -4.93
N VAL A 283 -10.90 -5.90 -4.44
CA VAL A 283 -9.95 -4.80 -4.29
C VAL A 283 -9.97 -4.27 -2.86
N THR A 284 -8.92 -3.62 -2.39
CA THR A 284 -9.03 -2.83 -1.14
C THR A 284 -9.54 -1.42 -1.43
N ASN A 285 -9.95 -0.70 -0.37
CA ASN A 285 -10.24 0.73 -0.44
C ASN A 285 -9.02 1.64 -0.27
N THR A 286 -7.81 1.19 -0.63
CA THR A 286 -6.63 2.07 -0.77
C THR A 286 -6.82 3.17 -1.83
N ILE A 287 -7.71 2.93 -2.79
CA ILE A 287 -8.19 3.86 -3.82
C ILE A 287 -9.72 3.88 -3.75
N PRO A 288 -10.41 5.02 -3.96
CA PRO A 288 -11.88 5.06 -3.93
C PRO A 288 -12.54 4.11 -4.94
N GLN A 289 -13.37 3.17 -4.48
CA GLN A 289 -14.04 2.18 -5.35
C GLN A 289 -15.56 2.37 -5.49
N SER A 290 -16.17 3.29 -4.75
CA SER A 290 -17.63 3.47 -4.76
C SER A 290 -18.20 3.71 -6.17
N GLY A 291 -17.47 4.44 -7.02
CA GLY A 291 -17.86 4.69 -8.40
C GLY A 291 -17.74 3.45 -9.29
N ASN A 292 -16.70 2.63 -9.09
CA ASN A 292 -16.43 1.42 -9.86
C ASN A 292 -17.43 0.32 -9.50
N ARG A 293 -17.71 0.11 -8.21
CA ARG A 293 -18.68 -0.88 -7.71
C ARG A 293 -20.11 -0.62 -8.20
N ARG A 294 -20.50 0.66 -8.30
CA ARG A 294 -21.81 1.04 -8.88
C ARG A 294 -21.93 0.68 -10.36
N LYS A 295 -20.81 0.66 -11.09
CA LYS A 295 -20.77 0.40 -12.54
C LYS A 295 -20.50 -1.08 -12.87
N CYS A 296 -19.87 -1.82 -11.96
CA CYS A 296 -19.46 -3.19 -12.17
C CYS A 296 -19.81 -4.05 -10.95
N PRO A 297 -20.81 -4.95 -11.04
CA PRO A 297 -21.25 -5.77 -9.92
C PRO A 297 -20.24 -6.86 -9.52
N LYS A 298 -19.26 -7.16 -10.38
CA LYS A 298 -18.18 -8.12 -10.09
C LYS A 298 -17.16 -7.57 -9.08
N ILE A 299 -17.20 -6.28 -8.74
CA ILE A 299 -16.21 -5.66 -7.86
C ILE A 299 -16.67 -5.72 -6.40
N GLU A 300 -15.84 -6.35 -5.57
CA GLU A 300 -15.97 -6.34 -4.12
C GLU A 300 -14.83 -5.55 -3.47
N GLU A 301 -15.09 -4.99 -2.29
CA GLU A 301 -14.15 -4.12 -1.58
C GLU A 301 -13.85 -4.67 -0.18
N ILE A 302 -12.57 -4.81 0.12
CA ILE A 302 -12.04 -5.04 1.46
C ILE A 302 -11.73 -3.68 2.11
N ASP A 303 -12.29 -3.41 3.29
CA ASP A 303 -12.00 -2.19 4.03
C ASP A 303 -10.68 -2.32 4.78
N ILE A 304 -9.66 -1.51 4.47
CA ILE A 304 -8.37 -1.51 5.16
C ILE A 304 -8.21 -0.37 6.17
N SER A 305 -9.28 0.40 6.44
CA SER A 305 -9.24 1.53 7.39
C SER A 305 -8.87 1.13 8.81
N HIS A 306 -9.17 -0.10 9.21
CA HIS A 306 -8.85 -0.65 10.51
C HIS A 306 -7.35 -0.92 10.69
N VAL A 307 -6.68 -1.44 9.66
CA VAL A 307 -5.22 -1.62 9.65
C VAL A 307 -4.51 -0.28 9.71
N LEU A 308 -4.95 0.70 8.90
CA LEU A 308 -4.36 2.04 8.89
C LEU A 308 -4.58 2.79 10.22
N ALA A 309 -5.78 2.73 10.79
CA ALA A 309 -6.06 3.36 12.07
C ALA A 309 -5.22 2.76 13.20
N GLU A 310 -5.11 1.44 13.28
CA GLU A 310 -4.29 0.79 14.29
C GLU A 310 -2.80 1.07 14.10
N THR A 311 -2.33 1.18 12.85
CA THR A 311 -0.95 1.60 12.55
C THR A 311 -0.68 3.01 13.06
N ILE A 312 -1.58 3.96 12.80
CA ILE A 312 -1.48 5.34 13.29
C ILE A 312 -1.44 5.37 14.83
N ARG A 313 -2.31 4.60 15.48
CA ARG A 313 -2.36 4.49 16.95
C ARG A 313 -1.04 3.96 17.50
N ARG A 314 -0.53 2.85 16.96
CA ARG A 314 0.74 2.24 17.38
C ARG A 314 1.94 3.15 17.14
N SER A 315 2.00 3.79 15.98
CA SER A 315 3.04 4.76 15.62
C SER A 315 3.06 5.97 16.56
N HIS A 316 1.89 6.43 17.00
CA HIS A 316 1.76 7.51 17.98
C HIS A 316 2.30 7.10 19.36
N TYR A 317 1.92 5.92 19.85
CA TYR A 317 2.29 5.45 21.18
C TYR A 317 3.63 4.71 21.25
N GLY A 318 4.32 4.52 20.12
CA GLY A 318 5.59 3.78 20.05
C GLY A 318 5.44 2.27 20.24
N GLU A 319 4.26 1.73 19.91
CA GLU A 319 3.99 0.29 19.94
C GLU A 319 4.43 -0.38 18.63
N SER A 320 4.67 -1.69 18.69
CA SER A 320 5.14 -2.47 17.53
C SER A 320 4.08 -2.55 16.42
N VAL A 321 4.40 -2.00 15.25
CA VAL A 321 3.55 -2.08 14.03
C VAL A 321 3.63 -3.45 13.36
N SER A 322 4.73 -4.20 13.56
CA SER A 322 5.01 -5.45 12.85
C SER A 322 3.99 -6.56 13.12
N VAL A 323 3.27 -6.48 14.25
CA VAL A 323 2.16 -7.38 14.60
C VAL A 323 1.09 -7.38 13.51
N LEU A 324 0.84 -6.22 12.88
CA LEU A 324 -0.17 -6.05 11.82
C LEU A 324 0.21 -6.71 10.49
N PHE A 325 1.45 -7.13 10.31
CA PHE A 325 1.87 -7.83 9.09
C PHE A 325 1.32 -9.26 9.03
N ASN A 326 0.99 -9.84 10.19
CA ASN A 326 0.52 -11.22 10.30
C ASN A 326 -0.92 -11.34 10.80
N GLN A 327 -1.44 -10.30 11.45
CA GLN A 327 -2.73 -10.33 12.14
C GLN A 327 -3.60 -9.14 11.76
N ILE A 328 -4.91 -9.38 11.74
CA ILE A 328 -5.92 -8.34 11.55
C ILE A 328 -6.30 -7.82 12.94
N PRO A 329 -6.25 -6.50 13.18
CA PRO A 329 -6.33 -5.95 14.52
C PRO A 329 -7.70 -6.07 15.19
N TYR A 330 -8.78 -6.29 14.44
CA TYR A 330 -10.14 -6.39 14.97
C TYR A 330 -10.98 -7.36 14.15
N ASP A 331 -11.96 -8.00 14.79
CA ASP A 331 -13.08 -8.66 14.10
C ASP A 331 -14.04 -7.59 13.56
N THR A 332 -13.62 -6.89 12.51
CA THR A 332 -14.46 -5.88 11.88
C THR A 332 -15.47 -6.54 10.96
N THR A 333 -16.73 -6.09 11.05
CA THR A 333 -17.73 -6.34 10.01
C THR A 333 -17.19 -5.82 8.68
N GLN A 334 -16.84 -6.72 7.79
CA GLN A 334 -16.32 -6.39 6.47
C GLN A 334 -17.48 -6.12 5.50
N PRO A 335 -17.32 -5.24 4.49
CA PRO A 335 -18.38 -4.93 3.53
C PRO A 335 -18.92 -6.14 2.76
N TYR A 336 -18.11 -7.21 2.65
CA TYR A 336 -18.45 -8.46 1.98
C TYR A 336 -19.04 -9.53 2.93
N ARG A 337 -18.93 -9.35 4.25
CA ARG A 337 -19.54 -10.24 5.25
C ARG A 337 -21.02 -9.88 5.39
N HIS A 338 -21.88 -10.64 4.72
CA HIS A 338 -23.32 -10.60 4.93
C HIS A 338 -23.65 -11.46 6.15
N GLY A 339 -24.00 -10.83 7.28
CA GLY A 339 -23.95 -11.42 8.60
C GLY A 339 -24.76 -12.71 8.82
N GLN A 340 -24.09 -13.69 9.45
CA GLN A 340 -24.65 -14.60 10.46
C GLN A 340 -23.69 -14.89 11.64
N ASP A 341 -22.41 -14.49 11.60
CA ASP A 341 -21.43 -14.81 12.65
C ASP A 341 -21.10 -13.67 13.65
N THR A 342 -21.92 -12.63 13.76
CA THR A 342 -21.78 -11.64 14.85
C THR A 342 -22.82 -11.89 15.94
N THR A 343 -22.56 -12.86 16.82
CA THR A 343 -23.24 -12.91 18.12
C THR A 343 -22.37 -12.25 19.18
N SER A 344 -22.60 -10.96 19.42
CA SER A 344 -22.49 -10.36 20.76
C SER A 344 -23.19 -9.00 20.81
N GLY A 345 -24.50 -9.07 21.07
CA GLY A 345 -25.21 -8.14 21.95
C GLY A 345 -25.30 -6.68 21.52
N MET A 346 -26.25 -6.35 20.65
CA MET A 346 -27.05 -5.12 20.69
C MET A 346 -28.23 -5.30 19.72
N ASP A 347 -29.32 -5.89 20.22
CA ASP A 347 -30.58 -5.99 19.47
C ASP A 347 -31.28 -4.62 19.43
N GLU A 348 -31.03 -3.86 18.36
CA GLU A 348 -31.92 -2.77 17.93
C GLU A 348 -33.02 -3.36 17.02
N ASN A 349 -34.05 -3.97 17.63
CA ASN A 349 -35.45 -4.02 17.17
C ASN A 349 -36.20 -5.18 17.84
N ALA A 350 -36.73 -4.93 19.04
CA ALA A 350 -37.83 -5.73 19.59
C ALA A 350 -39.09 -4.85 19.69
N PRO A 351 -40.28 -5.33 19.26
CA PRO A 351 -41.50 -4.54 19.32
C PRO A 351 -42.01 -4.45 20.77
N ALA A 352 -42.26 -3.23 21.24
CA ALA A 352 -42.75 -2.96 22.59
C ALA A 352 -44.21 -3.44 22.76
N SER A 353 -44.44 -4.28 23.78
CA SER A 353 -45.80 -4.62 24.27
C SER A 353 -46.26 -3.61 25.33
N PRO A 354 -47.57 -3.30 25.44
CA PRO A 354 -48.04 -2.16 26.25
C PRO A 354 -48.49 -2.56 27.66
N SER A 355 -47.94 -1.90 28.66
CA SER A 355 -48.56 -1.62 29.97
C SER A 355 -47.77 -0.43 30.56
N GLY A 356 -48.30 0.62 31.16
CA GLY A 356 -49.62 0.88 31.71
C GLY A 356 -49.43 1.58 33.06
N ALA A 357 -49.00 2.85 33.10
CA ALA A 357 -49.19 3.77 34.24
C ALA A 357 -48.77 5.23 33.91
N ARG A 358 -49.72 6.15 34.09
CA ARG A 358 -49.63 7.63 34.20
C ARG A 358 -48.76 8.01 35.43
N GLN A 359 -47.96 9.09 35.54
CA GLN A 359 -48.11 10.55 35.33
C GLN A 359 -46.81 11.23 35.91
N PRO A 360 -46.59 12.58 35.93
CA PRO A 360 -46.86 13.65 34.97
C PRO A 360 -45.59 14.45 34.57
N ALA A 361 -45.76 15.36 33.60
CA ALA A 361 -44.75 16.23 33.01
C ALA A 361 -44.23 17.34 33.94
N MET A 362 -42.95 17.69 33.79
CA MET A 362 -42.37 18.97 34.22
C MET A 362 -41.44 19.57 33.16
N SER A 363 -41.33 20.90 33.23
CA SER A 363 -41.08 21.89 32.19
C SER A 363 -39.63 22.05 31.70
N ARG A 364 -39.52 22.60 30.48
CA ARG A 364 -38.32 23.18 29.88
C ARG A 364 -37.74 24.33 30.72
N SER A 365 -36.47 24.22 31.11
CA SER A 365 -35.50 25.30 31.18
C SER A 365 -34.09 24.74 31.44
N ASP A 366 -33.08 25.45 30.95
CA ASP A 366 -31.64 25.30 31.18
C ASP A 366 -30.85 24.42 30.20
N ILE A 367 -30.63 25.02 29.03
CA ILE A 367 -29.48 24.74 28.15
C ILE A 367 -28.24 25.32 28.84
N THR A 368 -27.37 24.47 29.36
CA THR A 368 -25.96 24.78 29.61
C THR A 368 -25.09 23.69 28.98
N SER A 369 -24.19 24.09 28.09
CA SER A 369 -23.27 23.24 27.35
C SER A 369 -22.23 22.59 28.27
N PRO A 370 -21.92 21.29 28.15
CA PRO A 370 -20.69 20.75 28.70
C PRO A 370 -19.57 20.84 27.65
N SER A 371 -18.48 21.44 28.09
CA SER A 371 -17.16 21.51 27.47
C SER A 371 -16.66 20.16 26.96
N ALA A 372 -15.92 20.21 25.85
CA ALA A 372 -15.16 19.11 25.27
C ALA A 372 -14.26 18.44 26.33
N SER A 373 -14.59 17.20 26.68
CA SER A 373 -13.65 16.29 27.32
C SER A 373 -12.84 15.62 26.21
N GLU A 374 -11.53 15.79 26.25
CA GLU A 374 -10.59 14.99 25.47
C GLU A 374 -10.79 13.53 25.84
N ALA A 375 -11.35 12.73 24.93
CA ALA A 375 -11.44 11.29 25.09
C ALA A 375 -10.02 10.72 25.01
N TYR A 376 -9.41 10.49 26.18
CA TYR A 376 -8.15 9.77 26.33
C TYR A 376 -8.38 8.31 25.90
N PHE A 377 -7.84 7.93 24.74
CA PHE A 377 -7.87 6.54 24.28
C PHE A 377 -6.74 5.77 24.98
N PRO A 378 -7.06 4.73 25.77
CA PRO A 378 -6.03 3.94 26.45
C PRO A 378 -5.18 3.15 25.43
N PRO A 379 -3.94 2.78 25.81
CA PRO A 379 -3.13 1.83 25.04
C PRO A 379 -3.86 0.50 24.84
N SER A 380 -3.48 -0.25 23.81
CA SER A 380 -4.05 -1.58 23.54
C SER A 380 -3.88 -2.50 24.75
N SER A 381 -4.83 -3.41 24.98
CA SER A 381 -4.73 -4.45 26.02
C SER A 381 -3.63 -5.48 25.74
N TYR A 382 -3.01 -5.43 24.55
CA TYR A 382 -1.94 -6.33 24.14
C TYR A 382 -0.57 -5.78 24.58
N ASN A 383 -0.19 -6.08 25.81
CA ASN A 383 1.12 -5.77 26.41
C ASN A 383 2.04 -7.00 26.51
N ASP A 384 1.76 -8.06 25.76
CA ASP A 384 2.69 -9.19 25.74
C ASP A 384 3.99 -8.76 25.03
N PRO A 385 5.16 -8.98 25.64
CA PRO A 385 6.43 -8.71 24.99
C PRO A 385 6.50 -9.50 23.69
N ASP A 386 7.10 -8.90 22.65
CA ASP A 386 7.36 -9.58 21.39
C ASP A 386 7.98 -10.96 21.70
N PRO A 387 7.55 -12.06 21.04
CA PRO A 387 8.31 -13.29 21.11
C PRO A 387 9.76 -12.95 20.71
N PRO A 388 10.77 -13.44 21.45
CA PRO A 388 12.15 -13.07 21.19
C PRO A 388 12.45 -13.31 19.71
N ALA A 389 13.09 -12.32 19.07
CA ALA A 389 13.57 -12.47 17.70
C ALA A 389 14.30 -13.81 17.63
N ARG A 390 13.84 -14.73 16.76
CA ARG A 390 14.53 -16.02 16.56
C ARG A 390 15.98 -15.69 16.25
N GLU A 391 16.86 -16.00 17.19
CA GLU A 391 18.29 -15.80 17.03
C GLU A 391 18.73 -16.52 15.76
N ASN A 392 19.32 -15.75 14.84
CA ASN A 392 20.18 -16.20 13.77
C ASN A 392 19.75 -17.47 13.01
N TYR A 393 18.96 -17.27 11.94
CA TYR A 393 18.68 -18.26 10.87
C TYR A 393 19.93 -18.91 10.23
N PHE A 394 21.15 -18.50 10.61
CA PHE A 394 22.43 -19.02 10.10
C PHE A 394 23.33 -19.67 11.15
N GLU A 395 22.87 -19.88 12.39
CA GLU A 395 23.64 -20.59 13.42
C GLU A 395 23.30 -22.09 13.52
N GLU A 396 22.08 -22.50 13.20
CA GLU A 396 21.68 -23.92 13.23
C GLU A 396 22.36 -24.73 12.12
N ASP A 397 22.52 -24.17 10.90
CA ASP A 397 23.25 -24.83 9.80
C ASP A 397 24.74 -25.06 10.10
N ARG A 398 25.34 -24.24 10.99
CA ARG A 398 26.73 -24.45 11.42
C ARG A 398 26.88 -25.53 12.47
N ARG A 399 25.84 -25.81 13.26
CA ARG A 399 25.85 -26.88 14.27
C ARG A 399 25.55 -28.24 13.64
N GLU A 400 24.72 -28.30 12.59
CA GLU A 400 24.48 -29.54 11.83
C GLU A 400 25.63 -29.90 10.88
N ALA A 401 26.33 -28.91 10.30
CA ALA A 401 27.55 -29.18 9.53
C ALA A 401 28.74 -29.64 10.39
N ALA A 402 28.77 -29.27 11.68
CA ALA A 402 29.81 -29.68 12.62
C ALA A 402 29.55 -31.07 13.26
N SER A 403 28.30 -31.55 13.28
CA SER A 403 27.94 -32.86 13.84
C SER A 403 27.96 -34.01 12.83
N ALA A 404 28.03 -33.71 11.52
CA ALA A 404 28.06 -34.70 10.45
C ALA A 404 29.48 -35.13 9.97
N GLY A 405 30.55 -34.59 10.57
CA GLY A 405 31.95 -34.87 10.18
C GLY A 405 32.73 -35.64 11.23
N GLY A 406 32.41 -36.92 11.47
CA GLY A 406 33.04 -37.69 12.55
C GLY A 406 33.08 -39.21 12.35
N SER A 407 33.71 -39.70 11.28
CA SER A 407 34.40 -41.01 11.30
C SER A 407 35.37 -41.13 10.12
N GLY A 408 36.66 -41.40 10.41
CA GLY A 408 37.64 -41.80 9.39
C GLY A 408 39.06 -41.24 9.54
N ALA A 409 39.87 -41.91 10.36
CA ALA A 409 41.30 -42.21 10.22
C ALA A 409 42.33 -41.17 9.67
N ALA A 410 43.30 -40.88 10.55
CA ALA A 410 44.77 -40.89 10.37
C ALA A 410 45.44 -40.20 9.16
N GLY A 411 46.40 -39.30 9.45
CA GLY A 411 47.49 -38.98 8.51
C GLY A 411 48.18 -37.62 8.71
N SER A 412 49.27 -37.62 9.49
CA SER A 412 50.51 -36.81 9.36
C SER A 412 50.52 -35.39 8.73
N GLY A 413 51.01 -34.42 9.52
CA GLY A 413 52.13 -33.55 9.13
C GLY A 413 51.83 -32.12 8.63
N GLY A 414 52.52 -31.12 9.21
CA GLY A 414 52.93 -29.92 8.47
C GLY A 414 52.47 -28.53 8.98
N ALA A 415 53.26 -27.98 9.91
CA ALA A 415 53.69 -26.57 10.11
C ALA A 415 52.98 -25.34 9.47
N ALA A 416 52.96 -24.28 10.30
CA ALA A 416 53.10 -22.82 10.01
C ALA A 416 51.89 -22.09 9.38
N SER A 417 51.58 -20.81 9.61
CA SER A 417 52.00 -19.74 10.54
C SER A 417 51.16 -18.49 10.19
N GLY A 418 50.77 -17.68 11.19
CA GLY A 418 50.62 -16.22 11.08
C GLY A 418 49.49 -15.62 10.21
N ALA A 419 48.42 -15.15 10.85
CA ALA A 419 47.47 -14.21 10.26
C ALA A 419 47.53 -12.86 11.00
N THR A 420 48.02 -11.81 10.33
CA THR A 420 47.89 -10.41 10.75
C THR A 420 46.90 -9.68 9.85
N ARG A 421 45.92 -9.01 10.47
CA ARG A 421 44.91 -8.14 9.87
C ARG A 421 45.50 -6.80 9.39
N ALA A 422 44.98 -6.26 8.28
CA ALA A 422 44.81 -4.81 8.07
C ALA A 422 43.73 -4.52 6.99
N PRO A 423 43.07 -3.35 7.01
CA PRO A 423 41.82 -3.06 6.30
C PRO A 423 42.03 -2.31 4.97
N TRP A 424 41.01 -2.31 4.12
CA TRP A 424 40.98 -1.67 2.81
C TRP A 424 40.45 -0.22 2.91
N GLU A 425 41.26 0.74 2.48
CA GLU A 425 40.81 2.06 2.00
C GLU A 425 41.36 2.21 0.56
N ALA A 426 40.50 2.53 -0.40
CA ALA A 426 40.93 2.85 -1.77
C ALA A 426 40.22 4.12 -2.25
N ARG A 427 40.94 5.24 -2.13
CA ARG A 427 40.73 6.47 -2.90
C ARG A 427 41.39 6.29 -4.27
N ALA A 428 40.67 6.61 -5.35
CA ALA A 428 41.24 6.69 -6.70
C ALA A 428 41.44 8.17 -7.08
N GLU A 429 42.69 8.61 -7.07
CA GLU A 429 43.17 9.80 -7.78
C GLU A 429 43.55 9.38 -9.21
N TRP A 430 43.11 10.12 -10.22
CA TRP A 430 43.62 10.01 -11.58
C TRP A 430 44.36 11.30 -11.94
N GLY A 431 45.66 11.15 -12.19
CA GLY A 431 46.58 12.21 -12.57
C GLY A 431 46.37 12.71 -14.00
N GLN A 432 46.66 14.00 -14.17
CA GLN A 432 46.86 14.68 -15.45
C GLN A 432 48.21 14.28 -16.08
N GLN A 433 48.24 14.23 -17.42
CA GLN A 433 49.22 14.85 -18.35
C GLN A 433 49.18 14.06 -19.69
N GLY A 434 49.08 14.65 -20.88
CA GLY A 434 49.06 16.06 -21.26
C GLY A 434 48.79 16.29 -22.77
N ARG A 435 48.54 17.57 -23.09
CA ARG A 435 48.86 18.41 -24.28
C ARG A 435 48.89 17.78 -25.68
N GLY A 436 48.40 18.40 -26.76
CA GLY A 436 47.83 19.72 -27.07
C GLY A 436 46.98 19.59 -28.37
N SER A 437 46.51 20.59 -29.10
CA SER A 437 46.66 22.05 -29.16
C SER A 437 45.72 22.55 -30.27
N GLY A 438 45.14 23.75 -30.14
CA GLY A 438 44.37 24.47 -31.18
C GLY A 438 42.86 24.42 -30.91
N GLY A 439 42.11 25.50 -30.70
CA GLY A 439 42.27 26.89 -31.12
C GLY A 439 41.17 27.21 -32.15
N GLY A 440 40.03 27.77 -31.72
CA GLY A 440 38.93 28.19 -32.61
C GLY A 440 37.63 28.51 -31.85
N ASP A 441 37.22 29.78 -31.92
CA ASP A 441 36.12 30.47 -31.24
C ASP A 441 34.70 29.97 -31.65
N PRO A 442 33.64 30.11 -30.81
CA PRO A 442 32.32 29.54 -31.05
C PRO A 442 31.35 30.59 -31.63
N ASN A 443 31.12 30.55 -32.94
CA ASN A 443 29.91 31.18 -33.50
C ASN A 443 29.58 30.59 -34.87
N GLU A 444 28.77 29.52 -34.92
CA GLU A 444 28.06 29.15 -36.14
C GLU A 444 26.90 28.18 -35.84
N THR A 445 25.69 28.73 -35.84
CA THR A 445 24.41 28.00 -35.98
C THR A 445 24.32 27.29 -37.33
N PRO A 446 23.84 26.03 -37.39
CA PRO A 446 23.31 25.46 -38.61
C PRO A 446 21.77 25.52 -38.59
N ARG A 447 21.21 26.40 -39.43
CA ARG A 447 19.88 26.21 -40.07
C ARG A 447 20.00 25.10 -41.13
N LEU A 448 18.85 24.64 -41.64
CA LEU A 448 18.55 23.75 -42.79
C LEU A 448 17.91 22.43 -42.30
N ARG A 449 16.78 21.93 -42.84
CA ARG A 449 15.91 22.30 -43.98
C ARG A 449 14.54 21.65 -43.74
N HIS A 450 13.49 22.34 -44.16
CA HIS A 450 12.15 21.78 -44.36
C HIS A 450 12.20 20.64 -45.39
N ALA A 451 11.47 19.56 -45.12
CA ALA A 451 11.14 18.52 -46.08
C ALA A 451 9.63 18.54 -46.33
N ASP A 452 9.30 18.61 -47.61
CA ASP A 452 7.97 18.70 -48.17
C ASP A 452 7.08 17.48 -47.88
N ALA A 453 5.79 17.75 -47.74
CA ALA A 453 4.71 16.77 -47.79
C ALA A 453 4.30 16.51 -49.25
N PRO A 454 3.79 15.31 -49.59
CA PRO A 454 2.89 15.14 -50.71
C PRO A 454 1.45 14.93 -50.23
N GLY A 455 0.53 15.70 -50.81
CA GLY A 455 -0.89 15.40 -50.78
C GLY A 455 -1.30 14.54 -51.97
N GLN A 456 -2.08 13.50 -51.71
CA GLN A 456 -3.33 13.14 -52.38
C GLN A 456 -4.05 12.05 -51.59
#